data_AF-A0AAW9KKN6-F1
#
_entry.id   AF-A0AAW9KKN6-F1
#
_cell.length_a   1.000
_cell.length_b   1.000
_cell.length_c   1.000
_cell.angle_alpha   90.00
_cell.angle_beta   90.00
_cell.angle_gamma   90.00
#
_symmetry.space_group_name_H-M   'P 1'
#
loop_
_entity.id
_entity.type
_entity.pdbx_description
1 polymer ?
#
loop_
_entity_poly.entity_id
_entity_poly.type
_entity_poly.pdbx_seq_one_letter_code
_entity_poly.pdbx_strand_id
1 'polypeptide(L)'
;MGHRYRVNAVSVADLGYLFSPPPRSRAIGTLTWTFQKRHEGRCDVEACVPTIEGTFLQLTFPKQRPWAVSLAMIGNSVPLRRVCVNGHQQKVPGPCHMHTYIPATGEEAAVALAEFPICPLHVPARAVPYREMLAAFATLSGVDLAGLQWKDPPDLEGGPDEH
;
A
#
# COMPACT_ATOMS: atom_id res chain seq x y z
N MET A 1 -4.54 -27.77 -4.03
CA MET A 1 -3.74 -26.53 -4.10
C MET A 1 -4.50 -25.47 -3.31
N GLY A 2 -3.89 -24.89 -2.28
CA GLY A 2 -4.52 -23.81 -1.53
C GLY A 2 -4.37 -22.51 -2.32
N HIS A 3 -5.47 -21.80 -2.52
CA HIS A 3 -5.41 -20.43 -3.05
C HIS A 3 -4.74 -19.52 -2.04
N ARG A 4 -3.89 -18.60 -2.50
CA ARG A 4 -3.22 -17.64 -1.61
C ARG A 4 -4.21 -16.76 -0.85
N TYR A 5 -5.29 -16.35 -1.51
CA TYR A 5 -6.39 -15.58 -0.94
C TYR A 5 -7.74 -16.22 -1.29
N ARG A 6 -8.80 -15.82 -0.57
CA ARG A 6 -10.17 -16.24 -0.85
C ARG A 6 -10.54 -15.89 -2.29
N VAL A 7 -11.00 -16.87 -3.07
CA VAL A 7 -11.55 -16.67 -4.43
C VAL A 7 -12.85 -15.87 -4.35
N ASN A 8 -13.08 -14.96 -5.31
CA ASN A 8 -14.26 -14.09 -5.38
C ASN A 8 -14.52 -13.28 -4.11
N ALA A 9 -13.46 -12.88 -3.39
CA ALA A 9 -13.59 -11.98 -2.25
C ALA A 9 -14.14 -10.60 -2.67
N VAL A 10 -13.88 -10.20 -3.92
CA VAL A 10 -14.43 -9.03 -4.62
C VAL A 10 -14.67 -9.46 -6.07
N SER A 11 -15.69 -8.93 -6.75
CA SER A 11 -15.92 -9.26 -8.17
C SER A 11 -14.94 -8.55 -9.11
N VAL A 12 -14.77 -9.06 -10.33
CA VAL A 12 -13.94 -8.40 -11.36
C VAL A 12 -14.50 -7.01 -11.71
N ALA A 13 -15.82 -6.88 -11.77
CA ALA A 13 -16.49 -5.62 -12.06
C ALA A 13 -16.27 -4.59 -10.94
N ASP A 14 -16.40 -5.01 -9.68
CA ASP A 14 -16.16 -4.16 -8.52
C ASP A 14 -14.71 -3.68 -8.47
N LEU A 15 -13.75 -4.58 -8.71
CA LEU A 15 -12.34 -4.23 -8.73
C LEU A 15 -12.01 -3.26 -9.89
N GLY A 16 -12.61 -3.47 -11.05
CA GLY A 16 -12.49 -2.57 -12.20
C GLY A 16 -13.08 -1.19 -11.92
N TYR A 17 -14.25 -1.13 -11.29
CA TYR A 17 -14.89 0.12 -10.88
C TYR A 17 -14.06 0.86 -9.84
N LEU A 18 -13.57 0.15 -8.82
CA LEU A 18 -12.76 0.67 -7.72
C LEU A 18 -11.49 1.38 -8.22
N PHE A 19 -10.79 0.78 -9.20
CA PHE A 19 -9.52 1.29 -9.71
C PHE A 19 -9.64 2.15 -10.97
N SER A 20 -10.86 2.39 -11.46
CA SER A 20 -11.10 3.27 -12.60
C SER A 20 -10.94 4.74 -12.18
N PRO A 21 -10.24 5.58 -12.98
CA PRO A 21 -10.22 7.01 -12.73
C PRO A 21 -11.59 7.66 -13.02
N PRO A 22 -11.91 8.79 -12.35
CA PRO A 22 -11.18 9.42 -11.25
C PRO A 22 -11.28 8.59 -9.95
N PRO A 23 -10.46 8.86 -8.92
CA PRO A 23 -10.63 8.25 -7.60
C PRO A 23 -12.06 8.41 -7.08
N ARG A 24 -12.62 7.32 -6.54
CA ARG A 24 -14.02 7.27 -6.07
C ARG A 24 -14.11 6.92 -4.59
N SER A 25 -13.12 6.22 -4.07
CA SER A 25 -13.01 5.91 -2.66
C SER A 25 -12.30 7.04 -1.94
N ARG A 26 -12.47 7.15 -0.62
CA ARG A 26 -11.88 8.23 0.17
C ARG A 26 -11.21 7.68 1.42
N ALA A 27 -9.96 8.06 1.65
CA ALA A 27 -9.30 7.83 2.93
C ALA A 27 -9.88 8.79 3.99
N ILE A 28 -10.11 8.27 5.19
CA ILE A 28 -10.72 9.02 6.29
C ILE A 28 -9.91 8.93 7.56
N GLY A 29 -10.01 9.98 8.39
CA GLY A 29 -9.42 10.02 9.71
C GLY A 29 -7.91 10.28 9.69
N THR A 30 -7.22 9.74 10.68
CA THR A 30 -5.78 9.96 10.88
C THR A 30 -5.01 8.69 10.56
N LEU A 31 -3.86 8.84 9.89
CA LEU A 31 -2.94 7.73 9.73
C LEU A 31 -2.36 7.33 11.09
N THR A 32 -2.59 6.10 11.51
CA THR A 32 -2.12 5.55 12.78
C THR A 32 -0.93 4.63 12.57
N TRP A 33 0.00 4.61 13.52
CA TRP A 33 1.19 3.78 13.43
C TRP A 33 1.24 2.72 14.52
N THR A 34 1.71 1.53 14.14
CA THR A 34 2.08 0.47 15.09
C THR A 34 3.55 0.05 14.87
N PHE A 35 4.19 -0.38 15.96
CA PHE A 35 5.62 -0.70 16.01
C PHE A 35 5.79 -2.08 16.62
N GLN A 36 6.06 -3.05 15.78
CA GLN A 36 6.48 -4.37 16.22
C GLN A 36 7.80 -4.71 15.53
N LYS A 37 7.79 -5.67 14.61
CA LYS A 37 8.94 -6.00 13.76
C LYS A 37 9.13 -5.02 12.60
N ARG A 38 8.08 -4.28 12.27
CA ARG A 38 8.01 -3.30 11.19
C ARG A 38 7.23 -2.08 11.66
N HIS A 39 7.49 -0.97 11.03
CA HIS A 39 6.64 0.21 11.07
C HIS A 39 5.45 -0.06 10.18
N GLU A 40 4.25 0.13 10.72
CA GLU A 40 3.00 -0.08 9.99
C GLU A 40 2.08 1.12 10.20
N GLY A 41 1.95 1.93 9.16
CA GLY A 41 1.03 3.04 9.06
C GLY A 41 -0.27 2.57 8.41
N ARG A 42 -1.42 2.92 8.99
CA ARG A 42 -2.74 2.54 8.48
C ARG A 42 -3.72 3.71 8.54
N CYS A 43 -4.52 3.84 7.49
CA CYS A 43 -5.72 4.69 7.50
C CYS A 43 -6.90 3.97 6.86
N ASP A 44 -8.09 4.18 7.40
CA ASP A 44 -9.30 3.56 6.87
C ASP A 44 -9.77 4.26 5.58
N VAL A 45 -10.52 3.50 4.77
CA VAL A 45 -11.03 3.95 3.48
C VAL A 45 -12.53 3.69 3.42
N GLU A 46 -13.28 4.72 3.10
CA GLU A 46 -14.65 4.59 2.61
C GLU A 46 -14.59 4.14 1.15
N ALA A 47 -14.79 2.84 0.93
CA ALA A 47 -14.81 2.28 -0.41
C ALA A 47 -16.05 2.74 -1.18
N CYS A 48 -15.88 3.09 -2.45
CA CYS A 48 -17.00 3.42 -3.34
C CYS A 48 -17.86 2.21 -3.72
N VAL A 49 -17.36 0.99 -3.47
CA VAL A 49 -18.06 -0.27 -3.67
C VAL A 49 -18.55 -0.77 -2.31
N PRO A 50 -19.87 -0.82 -2.05
CA PRO A 50 -20.41 -1.14 -0.74
C PRO A 50 -20.22 -2.61 -0.33
N THR A 51 -19.98 -3.50 -1.30
CA THR A 51 -19.70 -4.93 -1.04
C THR A 51 -18.26 -5.17 -0.55
N ILE A 52 -17.41 -4.13 -0.50
CA ILE A 52 -16.04 -4.22 0.01
C ILE A 52 -15.99 -3.66 1.43
N GLU A 53 -15.98 -4.57 2.40
CA GLU A 53 -15.97 -4.27 3.82
C GLU A 53 -14.55 -4.16 4.38
N GLY A 54 -14.41 -3.39 5.46
CA GLY A 54 -13.16 -3.30 6.23
C GLY A 54 -11.99 -2.78 5.39
N THR A 55 -12.24 -1.75 4.57
CA THR A 55 -11.25 -1.24 3.62
C THR A 55 -10.27 -0.28 4.30
N PHE A 56 -8.97 -0.47 4.06
CA PHE A 56 -7.93 0.42 4.56
C PHE A 56 -6.70 0.46 3.64
N LEU A 57 -5.98 1.57 3.69
CA LEU A 57 -4.62 1.65 3.16
C LEU A 57 -3.62 1.32 4.27
N GLN A 58 -2.55 0.65 3.88
CA GLN A 58 -1.46 0.24 4.77
C GLN A 58 -0.13 0.58 4.10
N LEU A 59 0.77 1.21 4.86
CA LEU A 59 2.16 1.45 4.51
C LEU A 59 3.04 0.73 5.52
N THR A 60 3.96 -0.10 5.06
CA THR A 60 4.91 -0.81 5.93
C THR A 60 6.34 -0.64 5.47
N PHE A 61 7.26 -0.58 6.42
CA PHE A 61 8.69 -0.70 6.17
C PHE A 61 9.43 -1.35 7.35
N PRO A 62 10.48 -2.16 7.11
CA PRO A 62 11.32 -2.71 8.17
C PRO A 62 12.24 -1.64 8.77
N LYS A 63 12.46 -1.68 10.10
CA LYS A 63 13.40 -0.78 10.80
C LYS A 63 14.82 -0.81 10.22
N GLN A 64 15.32 -1.98 9.84
CA GLN A 64 16.68 -2.15 9.30
C GLN A 64 16.81 -1.81 7.82
N ARG A 65 15.69 -1.73 7.09
CA ARG A 65 15.65 -1.46 5.65
C ARG A 65 14.48 -0.52 5.33
N PRO A 66 14.51 0.73 5.83
CA PRO A 66 13.40 1.67 5.66
C PRO A 66 13.08 1.96 4.18
N TRP A 67 14.07 1.82 3.29
CA TRP A 67 13.90 1.95 1.84
C TRP A 67 13.13 0.79 1.18
N ALA A 68 12.85 -0.31 1.90
CA ALA A 68 12.09 -1.46 1.42
C ALA A 68 10.62 -1.34 1.85
N VAL A 69 9.86 -0.54 1.09
CA VAL A 69 8.48 -0.15 1.42
C VAL A 69 7.48 -1.11 0.79
N SER A 70 6.45 -1.48 1.54
CA SER A 70 5.28 -2.21 1.02
C SER A 70 4.00 -1.44 1.34
N LEU A 71 3.24 -1.13 0.31
CA LEU A 71 1.95 -0.46 0.36
C LEU A 71 0.85 -1.44 -0.03
N ALA A 72 -0.30 -1.37 0.63
CA ALA A 72 -1.43 -2.25 0.36
C ALA A 72 -2.77 -1.53 0.56
N MET A 73 -3.74 -1.83 -0.30
CA MET A 73 -5.15 -1.57 -0.09
C MET A 73 -5.79 -2.91 0.23
N ILE A 74 -6.28 -3.05 1.45
CA ILE A 74 -6.95 -4.27 1.91
C ILE A 74 -8.45 -4.00 1.91
N GLY A 75 -9.25 -4.98 1.49
CA GLY A 75 -10.71 -4.98 1.60
C GLY A 75 -11.23 -6.40 1.50
N ASN A 76 -12.32 -6.72 2.19
CA ASN A 76 -12.83 -8.10 2.30
C ASN A 76 -11.75 -9.12 2.74
N SER A 77 -10.82 -8.67 3.60
CA SER A 77 -9.67 -9.45 4.09
C SER A 77 -8.71 -9.96 3.01
N VAL A 78 -8.68 -9.34 1.83
CA VAL A 78 -7.70 -9.65 0.77
C VAL A 78 -6.96 -8.38 0.31
N PRO A 79 -5.71 -8.48 -0.17
CA PRO A 79 -5.00 -7.35 -0.71
C PRO A 79 -5.48 -7.04 -2.13
N LEU A 80 -6.40 -6.08 -2.26
CA LEU A 80 -6.98 -5.70 -3.55
C LEU A 80 -5.90 -5.18 -4.51
N ARG A 81 -4.96 -4.41 -3.97
CA ARG A 81 -3.78 -3.89 -4.67
C ARG A 81 -2.62 -3.72 -3.69
N ARG A 82 -1.40 -4.00 -4.14
CA ARG A 82 -0.18 -3.73 -3.38
C ARG A 82 0.89 -3.13 -4.27
N VAL A 83 1.79 -2.35 -3.69
CA VAL A 83 3.02 -1.92 -4.34
C VAL A 83 4.18 -2.27 -3.43
N CYS A 84 5.22 -2.89 -4.00
CA CYS A 84 6.46 -3.19 -3.31
C CYS A 84 7.60 -2.39 -3.93
N VAL A 85 8.25 -1.55 -3.13
CA VAL A 85 9.42 -0.74 -3.49
C VAL A 85 10.65 -1.36 -2.85
N ASN A 86 11.70 -1.60 -3.62
CA ASN A 86 12.93 -2.28 -3.24
C ASN A 86 12.67 -3.64 -2.55
N GLY A 87 11.52 -4.26 -2.83
CA GLY A 87 11.12 -5.55 -2.29
C GLY A 87 11.79 -6.69 -3.05
N HIS A 88 11.96 -7.84 -2.38
CA HIS A 88 12.48 -9.04 -3.01
C HIS A 88 11.43 -9.65 -3.95
N GLN A 89 11.59 -9.50 -5.27
CA GLN A 89 10.99 -10.39 -6.26
C GLN A 89 11.97 -10.67 -7.39
N GLN A 90 12.25 -11.96 -7.61
CA GLN A 90 13.15 -12.41 -8.67
C GLN A 90 12.50 -12.40 -10.07
N LYS A 91 11.16 -12.30 -10.14
CA LYS A 91 10.38 -12.55 -11.37
C LYS A 91 9.88 -11.31 -12.08
N VAL A 92 9.92 -10.13 -11.44
CA VAL A 92 9.48 -8.87 -12.03
C VAL A 92 10.67 -7.91 -12.03
N PRO A 93 11.06 -7.35 -13.19
CA PRO A 93 12.23 -6.49 -13.27
C PRO A 93 11.98 -5.15 -12.58
N GLY A 94 13.06 -4.55 -12.09
CA GLY A 94 13.07 -3.20 -11.54
C GLY A 94 12.83 -3.12 -10.03
N PRO A 95 12.98 -1.90 -9.46
CA PRO A 95 12.91 -1.69 -8.03
C PRO A 95 11.47 -1.62 -7.51
N CYS A 96 10.47 -1.42 -8.37
CA CYS A 96 9.08 -1.21 -7.98
C CYS A 96 8.14 -2.08 -8.81
N HIS A 97 7.18 -2.73 -8.15
CA HIS A 97 6.18 -3.54 -8.83
C HIS A 97 4.84 -3.52 -8.09
N MET A 98 3.77 -3.53 -8.87
CA MET A 98 2.38 -3.52 -8.41
C MET A 98 1.79 -4.92 -8.51
N HIS A 99 1.13 -5.34 -7.44
CA HIS A 99 0.32 -6.56 -7.38
C HIS A 99 -1.16 -6.17 -7.44
N THR A 100 -1.95 -6.92 -8.20
CA THR A 100 -3.41 -6.80 -8.19
C THR A 100 -4.02 -8.17 -7.96
N TYR A 101 -4.96 -8.25 -7.03
CA TYR A 101 -5.72 -9.47 -6.74
C TYR A 101 -6.53 -9.91 -7.97
N ILE A 102 -6.57 -11.20 -8.23
CA ILE A 102 -7.33 -11.83 -9.33
C ILE A 102 -8.52 -12.57 -8.72
N PRO A 103 -9.74 -12.02 -8.79
CA PRO A 103 -10.94 -12.63 -8.21
C PRO A 103 -11.15 -14.10 -8.55
N ALA A 104 -10.98 -14.46 -9.82
CA ALA A 104 -11.28 -15.79 -10.33
C ALA A 104 -10.36 -16.88 -9.76
N THR A 105 -9.15 -16.53 -9.32
CA THR A 105 -8.13 -17.50 -8.90
C THR A 105 -7.70 -17.33 -7.45
N GLY A 106 -8.01 -16.19 -6.82
CA GLY A 106 -7.53 -15.89 -5.47
C GLY A 106 -6.03 -15.59 -5.40
N GLU A 107 -5.38 -15.42 -6.55
CA GLU A 107 -3.94 -15.11 -6.66
C GLU A 107 -3.72 -13.60 -6.89
N GLU A 108 -2.46 -13.21 -7.08
CA GLU A 108 -2.08 -11.86 -7.48
C GLU A 108 -1.30 -11.90 -8.81
N ALA A 109 -1.58 -10.94 -9.69
CA ALA A 109 -0.74 -10.64 -10.84
C ALA A 109 0.20 -9.49 -10.49
N ALA A 110 1.48 -9.61 -10.84
CA ALA A 110 2.50 -8.59 -10.59
C ALA A 110 3.00 -7.98 -11.90
N VAL A 111 3.12 -6.65 -11.93
CA VAL A 111 3.67 -5.90 -13.06
C VAL A 111 4.69 -4.88 -12.56
N ALA A 112 5.74 -4.64 -13.34
CA ALA A 112 6.71 -3.58 -13.02
C ALA A 112 6.04 -2.21 -13.12
N LEU A 113 6.38 -1.31 -12.20
CA LEU A 113 5.99 0.11 -12.29
C LEU A 113 7.21 0.92 -12.72
N ALA A 114 7.16 1.48 -13.91
CA ALA A 114 8.20 2.38 -14.41
C ALA A 114 8.16 3.74 -13.71
N GLU A 115 6.94 4.24 -13.45
CA GLU A 115 6.70 5.55 -12.85
C GLU A 115 6.03 5.37 -11.48
N PHE A 116 6.85 5.39 -10.43
CA PHE A 116 6.40 5.40 -9.05
C PHE A 116 7.49 6.08 -8.19
N PRO A 117 7.15 6.85 -7.15
CA PRO A 117 8.16 7.40 -6.25
C PRO A 117 8.98 6.26 -5.61
N ILE A 118 10.29 6.27 -5.85
CA ILE A 118 11.23 5.33 -5.26
C ILE A 118 12.29 6.08 -4.46
N CYS A 119 13.04 5.34 -3.63
CA CYS A 119 14.23 5.87 -2.97
C CYS A 119 15.43 4.95 -3.25
N PRO A 120 16.66 5.50 -3.25
CA PRO A 120 17.87 4.68 -3.30
C PRO A 120 17.92 3.67 -2.14
N LEU A 121 18.61 2.56 -2.36
CA LEU A 121 18.90 1.62 -1.27
C LEU A 121 19.79 2.31 -0.22
N HIS A 122 19.71 1.84 1.02
CA HIS A 122 20.57 2.26 2.13
C HIS A 122 20.38 3.70 2.64
N VAL A 123 19.28 4.38 2.25
CA VAL A 123 18.95 5.69 2.82
C VAL A 123 18.30 5.57 4.20
N PRO A 124 18.54 6.49 5.15
CA PRO A 124 17.86 6.47 6.44
C PRO A 124 16.35 6.73 6.27
N ALA A 125 15.55 6.31 7.26
CA ALA A 125 14.09 6.42 7.20
C ALA A 125 13.58 7.84 6.92
N ARG A 126 14.25 8.86 7.49
CA ARG A 126 13.93 10.29 7.27
C ARG A 126 14.08 10.76 5.82
N ALA A 127 14.84 10.05 5.00
CA ALA A 127 15.08 10.37 3.60
C ALA A 127 14.16 9.58 2.65
N VAL A 128 13.32 8.68 3.18
CA VAL A 128 12.37 7.92 2.37
C VAL A 128 11.09 8.76 2.18
N PRO A 129 10.60 8.94 0.94
CA PRO A 129 9.45 9.78 0.67
C PRO A 129 8.13 9.05 0.93
N TYR A 130 7.90 8.60 2.17
CA TYR A 130 6.74 7.76 2.54
C TYR A 130 5.40 8.39 2.18
N ARG A 131 5.25 9.70 2.40
CA ARG A 131 4.02 10.43 2.11
C ARG A 131 3.72 10.48 0.61
N GLU A 132 4.73 10.74 -0.21
CA GLU A 132 4.61 10.77 -1.67
C GLU A 132 4.32 9.37 -2.22
N MET A 133 4.99 8.34 -1.68
CA MET A 133 4.70 6.94 -2.00
C MET A 133 3.25 6.56 -1.65
N LEU A 134 2.74 6.96 -0.48
CA LEU A 134 1.34 6.71 -0.12
C LEU A 134 0.39 7.46 -1.06
N ALA A 135 0.68 8.71 -1.41
CA ALA A 135 -0.15 9.50 -2.32
C ALA A 135 -0.21 8.90 -3.74
N ALA A 136 0.94 8.48 -4.28
CA ALA A 136 1.00 7.78 -5.56
C ALA A 136 0.25 6.45 -5.50
N PHE A 137 0.40 5.70 -4.41
CA PHE A 137 -0.31 4.44 -4.22
C PHE A 137 -1.82 4.59 -4.07
N ALA A 138 -2.29 5.61 -3.34
CA ALA A 138 -3.70 5.92 -3.19
C ALA A 138 -4.33 6.26 -4.55
N THR A 139 -3.63 7.06 -5.37
CA THR A 139 -4.03 7.36 -6.75
C THR A 139 -4.16 6.08 -7.59
N LEU A 140 -3.15 5.21 -7.56
CA LEU A 140 -3.21 3.91 -8.23
C LEU A 140 -4.35 3.04 -7.69
N SER A 141 -4.78 3.22 -6.44
CA SER A 141 -5.82 2.43 -5.80
C SER A 141 -7.21 3.07 -5.87
N GLY A 142 -7.38 4.17 -6.63
CA GLY A 142 -8.67 4.85 -6.76
C GLY A 142 -9.17 5.52 -5.46
N VAL A 143 -8.24 5.90 -4.58
CA VAL A 143 -8.51 6.52 -3.28
C VAL A 143 -8.05 7.98 -3.28
N ASP A 144 -8.97 8.88 -2.94
CA ASP A 144 -8.68 10.28 -2.62
C ASP A 144 -8.18 10.39 -1.16
N LEU A 145 -7.10 11.15 -0.95
CA LEU A 145 -6.51 11.40 0.37
C LEU A 145 -6.94 12.72 1.01
N ALA A 146 -7.83 13.50 0.39
CA ALA A 146 -8.27 14.79 0.93
C ALA A 146 -8.85 14.70 2.36
N GLY A 147 -9.44 13.56 2.73
CA GLY A 147 -9.96 13.29 4.07
C GLY A 147 -8.93 12.74 5.07
N LEU A 148 -7.69 12.50 4.64
CA LEU A 148 -6.65 11.90 5.47
C LEU A 148 -5.81 12.96 6.19
N GLN A 149 -5.71 12.84 7.50
CA GLN A 149 -4.70 13.52 8.30
C GLN A 149 -3.43 12.67 8.33
N TRP A 150 -2.40 13.11 7.60
CA TRP A 150 -1.08 12.48 7.66
C TRP A 150 -0.42 12.73 9.01
N LYS A 151 0.19 11.69 9.56
CA LYS A 151 1.10 11.77 10.70
C LYS A 151 2.37 11.02 10.35
N ASP A 152 3.52 11.63 10.61
CA ASP A 152 4.80 10.95 10.39
C ASP A 152 4.96 9.75 11.34
N PRO A 153 5.75 8.73 10.95
CA PRO A 153 6.20 7.74 11.91
C PRO A 153 6.89 8.48 13.09
N PRO A 154 6.58 8.17 14.35
CA PRO A 154 7.16 8.77 15.55
C PRO A 154 8.69 8.77 15.56
N ASP A 155 9.33 7.73 15.01
CA ASP A 155 10.78 7.62 14.88
C ASP A 155 11.40 8.64 13.90
N LEU A 156 10.56 9.35 13.14
CA LEU A 156 10.96 10.49 12.30
C LEU A 156 10.71 11.84 12.99
N GLU A 157 9.96 11.87 14.10
CA GLU A 157 9.57 13.10 14.81
C GLU A 157 10.65 13.59 15.81
N GLY A 158 11.84 12.97 15.90
CA GLY A 158 12.97 13.47 16.70
C GLY A 158 14.33 12.80 16.40
N GLY A 159 15.38 13.59 16.10
CA GLY A 159 16.78 13.12 15.94
C GLY A 159 17.58 13.10 17.26
N PRO A 160 18.93 13.05 17.25
CA PRO A 160 19.85 12.32 16.36
C PRO A 160 20.01 10.85 16.80
N ASP A 161 20.70 10.05 16.00
CA ASP A 161 21.02 8.65 16.27
C ASP A 161 21.69 8.48 17.65
N GLU A 162 21.06 7.73 18.56
CA GLU A 162 21.76 7.16 19.72
C GLU A 162 22.66 6.02 19.21
N HIS A 163 23.93 6.37 19.02
CA HIS A 163 25.05 5.44 18.93
C HIS A 163 25.50 4.97 20.31
#